data_AF-A0LWV9-F1
#
_entry.id   AF-A0LWV9-F1
#
_cell.length_a   1.000
_cell.length_b   1.000
_cell.length_c   1.000
_cell.angle_alpha   90.00
_cell.angle_beta   90.00
_cell.angle_gamma   90.00
#
_symmetry.space_group_name_H-M   'P 1'
#
loop_
_entity.id
_entity.type
_entity.pdbx_description
1 polymer ?
#
loop_
_entity_poly.entity_id
_entity_poly.type
_entity_poly.pdbx_seq_one_letter_code
_entity_poly.pdbx_strand_id
1 'polypeptide(L)'
;MTEHPDAATLAGIAAGETAELPDVDEHLSDCAECRQTVTELQRIPQLLRALQPVPMPADIAERIDQAIRRDDENPVSILPRRRRFARTPVLAAAGVLILAAVGTVVALRLQSDHSRRASPVMEGSSRTVMIASGTNYTPDLLQHEIARVLANRRPDLASAFPAVAKLASASPSSASGTRAQRSTSGNNSTSSSAAQPVPAAAPTAPAGRLANAANLQACVTALAGRPVSPLLADFALFDGNPATVMVFVDPDDPGVLDVYVEREGADCSQDVTFFARLTAGG
;
A
#
# COMPACT_ATOMS: atom_id res chain seq x y z
N MET A 1 -24.98 -8.55 -29.25
CA MET A 1 -24.70 -7.47 -28.29
C MET A 1 -23.35 -7.78 -27.70
N THR A 2 -22.29 -7.36 -28.39
CA THR A 2 -20.91 -7.49 -27.90
C THR A 2 -20.68 -6.34 -26.94
N GLU A 3 -20.32 -6.66 -25.71
CA GLU A 3 -19.96 -5.68 -24.69
C GLU A 3 -18.71 -4.92 -25.16
N HIS A 4 -18.74 -3.58 -25.11
CA HIS A 4 -17.60 -2.75 -25.49
C HIS A 4 -16.63 -2.62 -24.30
N PRO A 5 -15.31 -2.57 -24.56
CA PRO A 5 -14.33 -2.26 -23.52
C PRO A 5 -14.63 -0.91 -22.88
N ASP A 6 -14.34 -0.79 -21.58
CA ASP A 6 -14.54 0.47 -20.87
C ASP A 6 -13.54 1.55 -21.35
N ALA A 7 -13.88 2.81 -21.08
CA ALA A 7 -13.12 3.96 -21.54
C ALA A 7 -11.70 4.02 -20.94
N ALA A 8 -11.47 3.49 -19.74
CA ALA A 8 -10.14 3.48 -19.13
C ALA A 8 -9.23 2.47 -19.84
N THR A 9 -9.76 1.31 -20.20
CA THR A 9 -9.06 0.30 -21.00
C THR A 9 -8.67 0.86 -22.38
N LEU A 10 -9.59 1.55 -23.07
CA LEU A 10 -9.28 2.19 -24.37
C LEU A 10 -8.23 3.31 -24.24
N ALA A 11 -8.24 4.06 -23.13
CA ALA A 11 -7.25 5.10 -22.86
C ALA A 11 -5.84 4.54 -22.58
N GLY A 12 -5.73 3.43 -21.85
CA GLY A 12 -4.45 2.73 -21.64
C GLY A 12 -3.85 2.27 -22.97
N ILE A 13 -4.65 1.65 -23.84
CA ILE A 13 -4.22 1.23 -25.18
C ILE A 13 -3.78 2.44 -26.02
N ALA A 14 -4.52 3.55 -25.97
CA ALA A 14 -4.16 4.79 -26.66
C ALA A 14 -2.84 5.40 -26.14
N ALA A 15 -2.52 5.21 -24.86
CA ALA A 15 -1.26 5.63 -24.25
C ALA A 15 -0.08 4.68 -24.59
N GLY A 16 -0.35 3.53 -25.22
CA GLY A 16 0.64 2.52 -25.58
C GLY A 16 0.90 1.49 -24.48
N GLU A 17 0.01 1.37 -23.50
CA GLU A 17 0.03 0.25 -22.55
C GLU A 17 -0.34 -1.04 -23.29
N THR A 18 0.44 -2.10 -23.07
CA THR A 18 0.09 -3.43 -23.59
C THR A 18 -1.06 -3.98 -22.75
N ALA A 19 -2.24 -4.13 -23.34
CA ALA A 19 -3.32 -4.82 -22.67
C ALA A 19 -2.90 -6.28 -22.43
N GLU A 20 -2.87 -6.73 -21.18
CA GLU A 20 -2.69 -8.17 -20.86
C GLU A 20 -3.93 -9.02 -21.22
N LEU A 21 -4.84 -8.47 -22.03
CA LEU A 21 -6.14 -9.04 -22.38
C LEU A 21 -6.20 -9.32 -23.89
N PRO A 22 -5.97 -10.57 -24.34
CA PRO A 22 -6.01 -10.93 -25.77
C PRO A 22 -7.36 -10.62 -26.43
N ASP A 23 -8.44 -10.56 -25.64
CA ASP A 23 -9.80 -10.32 -26.14
C ASP A 23 -10.01 -8.87 -26.63
N VAL A 24 -9.20 -7.89 -26.16
CA VAL A 24 -9.39 -6.48 -26.53
C VAL A 24 -8.81 -6.17 -27.90
N ASP A 25 -7.66 -6.74 -28.25
CA ASP A 25 -7.07 -6.57 -29.58
C ASP A 25 -7.95 -7.17 -30.68
N GLU A 26 -8.56 -8.34 -30.42
CA GLU A 26 -9.55 -8.97 -31.31
C GLU A 26 -10.82 -8.11 -31.41
N HIS A 27 -11.32 -7.58 -30.30
CA HIS A 27 -12.46 -6.65 -30.36
C HIS A 27 -12.15 -5.40 -31.19
N LEU A 28 -10.94 -4.85 -31.05
CA LEU A 28 -10.51 -3.68 -31.82
C LEU A 28 -10.35 -3.99 -33.32
N SER A 29 -10.06 -5.22 -33.73
CA SER A 29 -10.05 -5.57 -35.17
C SER A 29 -11.46 -5.57 -35.77
N ASP A 30 -12.48 -5.84 -34.97
CA ASP A 30 -13.85 -6.03 -35.45
C ASP A 30 -14.76 -4.82 -35.20
N CYS A 31 -14.47 -3.99 -34.20
CA CYS A 31 -15.28 -2.83 -33.85
C CYS A 31 -14.70 -1.49 -34.35
N ALA A 32 -15.35 -0.88 -35.35
CA ALA A 32 -14.93 0.40 -35.90
C ALA A 32 -15.06 1.58 -34.93
N GLU A 33 -16.06 1.56 -34.05
CA GLU A 33 -16.31 2.62 -33.06
C GLU A 33 -15.18 2.69 -32.03
N CYS A 34 -14.82 1.55 -31.42
CA CYS A 34 -13.71 1.49 -30.47
C CYS A 34 -12.38 1.91 -31.12
N ARG A 35 -12.12 1.54 -32.38
CA ARG A 35 -10.93 2.02 -33.12
C ARG A 35 -10.92 3.54 -33.28
N GLN A 36 -12.07 4.14 -33.57
CA GLN A 36 -12.18 5.58 -33.70
C GLN A 36 -11.87 6.28 -32.37
N THR A 37 -12.44 5.79 -31.27
CA THR A 37 -12.16 6.31 -29.92
C THR A 37 -10.68 6.24 -29.57
N VAL A 38 -10.01 5.10 -29.82
CA VAL A 38 -8.57 4.97 -29.58
C VAL A 38 -7.77 5.96 -30.42
N THR A 39 -8.15 6.14 -31.70
CA THR A 39 -7.49 7.11 -32.60
C THR A 39 -7.64 8.55 -32.10
N GLU A 40 -8.81 8.91 -31.57
CA GLU A 40 -9.05 10.22 -30.97
C GLU A 40 -8.21 10.44 -29.71
N LEU A 41 -8.16 9.44 -28.83
CA LEU A 41 -7.36 9.47 -27.60
C LEU A 41 -5.85 9.54 -27.88
N GLN A 42 -5.37 8.91 -28.97
CA GLN A 42 -3.97 8.98 -29.41
C GLN A 42 -3.53 10.37 -29.89
N ARG A 43 -4.45 11.29 -30.19
CA ARG A 43 -4.08 12.65 -30.63
C ARG A 43 -3.32 13.42 -29.55
N ILE A 44 -3.69 13.27 -28.29
CA ILE A 44 -3.07 13.98 -27.17
C ILE A 44 -1.58 13.59 -27.00
N PRO A 45 -1.21 12.31 -26.86
CA PRO A 45 0.20 11.94 -26.75
C PRO A 45 1.01 12.28 -28.01
N GLN A 46 0.39 12.28 -29.20
CA GLN A 46 1.05 12.75 -30.43
C GLN A 46 1.39 14.25 -30.35
N LEU A 47 0.46 15.08 -29.88
CA LEU A 47 0.71 16.52 -29.68
C LEU A 47 1.80 16.76 -28.62
N LEU A 48 1.80 15.99 -27.53
CA LEU A 48 2.83 16.10 -26.49
C LEU A 48 4.22 15.71 -27.02
N ARG A 49 4.31 14.68 -27.86
CA ARG A 49 5.57 14.28 -28.52
C ARG A 49 6.09 15.31 -29.52
N ALA A 50 5.21 16.13 -30.10
CA ALA A 50 5.59 17.20 -31.02
C ALA A 50 6.22 18.41 -30.30
N LEU A 51 6.11 18.50 -28.98
CA LEU A 51 6.79 19.53 -28.19
C LEU A 51 8.30 19.30 -28.21
N GLN A 52 9.07 20.38 -28.22
CA GLN A 52 10.52 20.27 -28.08
C GLN A 52 10.88 19.66 -26.72
N PRO A 53 11.71 18.61 -26.69
CA PRO A 53 12.19 18.06 -25.43
C PRO A 53 13.08 19.09 -24.73
N VAL A 54 12.85 19.29 -23.44
CA VAL A 54 13.77 20.08 -22.61
C VAL A 54 15.07 19.28 -22.45
N PRO A 55 16.25 19.89 -22.70
CA PRO A 55 17.51 19.17 -22.54
C PRO A 55 17.68 18.72 -21.09
N MET A 56 18.04 17.44 -20.92
CA MET A 56 18.33 16.88 -19.60
C MET A 56 19.60 17.53 -19.03
N PRO A 57 19.58 17.99 -17.77
CA PRO A 57 20.79 18.48 -17.10
C PRO A 57 21.87 17.41 -17.01
N ALA A 58 23.12 17.78 -17.28
CA ALA A 58 24.24 16.83 -17.39
C ALA A 58 24.54 16.10 -16.07
N ASP A 59 24.35 16.77 -14.93
CA ASP A 59 24.51 16.19 -13.60
C ASP A 59 23.48 15.07 -13.33
N ILE A 60 22.27 15.21 -13.85
CA ILE A 60 21.21 14.21 -13.72
C ILE A 60 21.51 13.01 -14.61
N ALA A 61 21.92 13.24 -15.86
CA ALA A 61 22.33 12.17 -16.77
C ALA A 61 23.47 11.33 -16.16
N GLU A 62 24.49 11.99 -15.61
CA GLU A 62 25.61 11.30 -14.98
C GLU A 62 25.17 10.47 -13.75
N ARG A 63 24.27 11.00 -12.92
CA ARG A 63 23.73 10.27 -11.77
C ARG A 63 22.93 9.03 -12.19
N ILE A 64 22.18 9.10 -13.29
CA ILE A 64 21.45 7.96 -13.85
C ILE A 64 22.44 6.92 -14.36
N ASP A 65 23.45 7.31 -15.13
CA ASP A 65 24.47 6.39 -15.65
C ASP A 65 25.28 5.73 -14.53
N GLN A 66 25.53 6.45 -13.43
CA GLN A 66 26.15 5.87 -12.23
C GLN A 66 25.23 4.87 -11.53
N ALA A 67 23.91 5.13 -11.47
CA ALA A 67 22.94 4.21 -10.89
C ALA A 67 22.83 2.91 -11.71
N ILE A 68 22.72 3.02 -13.04
CA ILE A 68 22.65 1.86 -13.95
C ILE A 68 23.91 0.99 -13.81
N ARG A 69 25.10 1.60 -13.76
CA ARG A 69 26.35 0.84 -13.56
C ARG A 69 26.39 0.07 -12.24
N ARG A 70 25.85 0.64 -11.16
CA ARG A 70 25.77 -0.05 -9.85
C ARG A 70 24.78 -1.23 -9.88
N ASP A 71 23.68 -1.09 -10.62
CA ASP A 71 22.69 -2.16 -10.80
C ASP A 71 23.25 -3.30 -11.67
N ASP A 72 24.05 -2.98 -12.69
CA ASP A 72 24.75 -3.97 -13.52
C ASP A 72 25.81 -4.75 -12.72
N GLU A 73 26.49 -4.12 -11.76
CA GLU A 73 27.47 -4.78 -10.88
C GLU A 73 26.81 -5.69 -9.83
N ASN A 74 25.55 -5.44 -9.48
CA ASN A 74 24.76 -6.29 -8.57
C ASN A 74 23.46 -6.74 -9.25
N PRO A 75 23.54 -7.61 -10.28
CA PRO A 75 22.36 -8.03 -11.01
C PRO A 75 21.43 -8.78 -10.05
N VAL A 76 20.30 -8.16 -9.72
CA VAL A 76 19.24 -8.81 -8.95
C VAL A 76 18.74 -9.98 -9.78
N SER A 77 19.15 -11.19 -9.39
CA SER A 77 18.75 -12.42 -10.07
C SER A 77 17.27 -12.69 -9.80
N ILE A 78 16.40 -12.24 -10.71
CA ILE A 78 14.99 -12.63 -10.73
C ILE A 78 14.93 -14.10 -11.17
N LEU A 79 15.17 -15.01 -10.23
CA LEU A 79 15.00 -16.44 -10.49
C LEU A 79 13.52 -16.71 -10.83
N PRO A 80 13.20 -17.34 -11.97
CA PRO A 80 11.84 -17.71 -12.28
C PRO A 80 11.33 -18.68 -11.21
N ARG A 81 10.22 -18.32 -10.56
CA ARG A 81 9.51 -19.15 -9.58
C ARG A 81 9.03 -20.43 -10.26
N ARG A 82 9.89 -21.45 -10.32
CA ARG A 82 9.60 -22.77 -10.88
C ARG A 82 8.46 -23.38 -10.06
N ARG A 83 7.23 -23.30 -10.57
CA ARG A 83 6.03 -23.97 -10.05
C ARG A 83 6.36 -25.46 -9.89
N ARG A 84 6.65 -25.88 -8.66
CA ARG A 84 6.74 -27.29 -8.29
C ARG A 84 5.32 -27.84 -8.31
N PHE A 85 4.86 -28.32 -9.46
CA PHE A 85 3.75 -29.26 -9.51
C PHE A 85 4.23 -30.55 -8.84
N ALA A 86 3.94 -30.69 -7.55
CA ALA A 86 4.07 -31.95 -6.84
C ALA A 86 3.05 -32.93 -7.44
N ARG A 87 3.47 -33.72 -8.42
CA ARG A 87 2.77 -34.95 -8.81
C ARG A 87 3.12 -35.99 -7.76
N THR A 88 2.24 -36.18 -6.78
CA THR A 88 2.26 -37.35 -5.90
C THR A 88 1.77 -38.56 -6.71
N PRO A 89 2.57 -39.63 -6.89
CA PRO A 89 2.04 -40.87 -7.44
C PRO A 89 1.25 -41.59 -6.34
N VAL A 90 -0.03 -41.86 -6.61
CA VAL A 90 -0.88 -42.73 -5.79
C VAL A 90 -0.35 -44.16 -5.92
N LEU A 91 0.18 -44.71 -4.83
CA LEU A 91 0.55 -46.12 -4.71
C LEU A 91 -0.63 -46.87 -4.06
N ALA A 92 -1.26 -47.72 -4.87
CA ALA A 92 -2.33 -48.62 -4.47
C ALA A 92 -1.79 -49.81 -3.63
N ALA A 93 -2.68 -50.34 -2.80
CA ALA A 93 -2.49 -51.27 -1.70
C ALA A 93 -1.94 -52.68 -2.05
N ALA A 94 -1.27 -53.32 -1.09
CA ALA A 94 -1.69 -54.57 -0.43
C ALA A 94 -0.51 -55.25 0.34
N GLY A 95 -0.76 -55.76 1.55
CA GLY A 95 0.10 -56.76 2.19
C GLY A 95 0.23 -56.67 3.71
N VAL A 96 -0.73 -57.24 4.44
CA VAL A 96 -0.72 -57.46 5.90
C VAL A 96 0.27 -58.57 6.27
N LEU A 97 1.12 -58.36 7.27
CA LEU A 97 1.55 -59.41 8.21
C LEU A 97 1.78 -58.83 9.62
N ILE A 98 1.36 -59.62 10.60
CA ILE A 98 1.06 -59.30 11.99
C ILE A 98 2.09 -59.99 12.92
N LEU A 99 2.37 -59.33 14.06
CA LEU A 99 2.78 -59.83 15.40
C LEU A 99 4.26 -59.81 15.90
N ALA A 100 4.32 -59.41 17.18
CA ALA A 100 5.34 -59.58 18.23
C ALA A 100 6.53 -58.59 18.25
N ALA A 101 6.46 -57.48 19.00
CA ALA A 101 6.66 -57.36 20.46
C ALA A 101 8.09 -57.70 20.93
N VAL A 102 8.83 -56.69 21.41
CA VAL A 102 9.63 -56.67 22.67
C VAL A 102 10.39 -55.33 22.77
N GLY A 103 10.13 -54.58 23.84
CA GLY A 103 11.14 -53.81 24.59
C GLY A 103 11.60 -52.44 24.07
N THR A 104 10.96 -51.36 24.53
CA THR A 104 11.59 -50.36 25.41
C THR A 104 10.53 -49.38 25.92
N VAL A 105 10.09 -49.61 27.15
CA VAL A 105 9.47 -48.61 28.03
C VAL A 105 10.63 -47.98 28.81
N VAL A 106 10.82 -46.66 28.71
CA VAL A 106 11.20 -45.70 29.77
C VAL A 106 11.69 -44.41 29.10
N ALA A 107 10.76 -43.46 28.94
CA ALA A 107 11.02 -42.01 29.05
C ALA A 107 9.66 -41.32 29.12
N LEU A 108 9.03 -41.39 30.30
CA LEU A 108 7.88 -40.56 30.63
C LEU A 108 8.37 -39.36 31.44
N ARG A 109 7.71 -38.22 31.17
CA ARG A 109 7.65 -36.94 31.92
C ARG A 109 8.76 -35.94 31.54
N LEU A 110 8.48 -34.70 31.14
CA LEU A 110 7.30 -33.85 31.10
C LEU A 110 7.42 -32.91 29.89
N GLN A 111 6.31 -32.49 29.28
CA GLN A 111 5.90 -31.07 29.22
C GLN A 111 4.52 -30.98 28.54
N SER A 112 3.50 -31.01 29.41
CA SER A 112 2.22 -30.31 29.33
C SER A 112 1.71 -29.82 27.96
N ASP A 113 0.61 -30.45 27.54
CA ASP A 113 -0.44 -29.88 26.70
C ASP A 113 -0.75 -28.42 27.05
N HIS A 114 -0.43 -27.52 26.13
CA HIS A 114 -1.18 -26.30 25.89
C HIS A 114 -1.56 -26.26 24.41
N SER A 115 -2.42 -27.20 23.99
CA SER A 115 -3.31 -26.95 22.85
C SER A 115 -4.35 -25.90 23.28
N ARG A 116 -3.90 -24.65 23.42
CA ARG A 116 -4.79 -23.54 23.09
C ARG A 116 -5.01 -23.65 21.60
N ARG A 117 -6.27 -23.81 21.22
CA ARG A 117 -6.75 -23.53 19.88
C ARG A 117 -6.39 -22.07 19.57
N ALA A 118 -5.19 -21.86 19.04
CA ALA A 118 -4.94 -20.71 18.21
C ALA A 118 -5.75 -20.98 16.95
N SER A 119 -6.76 -20.15 16.74
CA SER A 119 -7.47 -20.00 15.48
C SER A 119 -6.49 -20.11 14.31
N PRO A 120 -6.92 -20.57 13.12
CA PRO A 120 -6.07 -20.50 11.95
C PRO A 120 -5.58 -19.05 11.84
N VAL A 121 -4.28 -18.84 12.05
CA VAL A 121 -3.61 -17.66 11.55
C VAL A 121 -3.88 -17.76 10.06
N MET A 122 -4.80 -16.92 9.60
CA MET A 122 -4.98 -16.67 8.19
C MET A 122 -3.60 -16.32 7.69
N GLU A 123 -3.00 -17.24 6.95
CA GLU A 123 -1.82 -17.01 6.12
C GLU A 123 -2.25 -16.13 4.93
N GLY A 124 -2.93 -15.03 5.25
CA GLY A 124 -3.21 -13.93 4.37
C GLY A 124 -1.93 -13.15 4.29
N SER A 125 -1.05 -13.59 3.37
CA SER A 125 0.01 -12.81 2.74
C SER A 125 0.22 -11.47 3.44
N SER A 126 1.08 -11.46 4.47
CA SER A 126 1.46 -10.26 5.25
C SER A 126 2.32 -9.33 4.40
N ARG A 127 1.83 -9.00 3.21
CA ARG A 127 2.42 -8.04 2.32
C ARG A 127 2.06 -6.67 2.85
N THR A 128 3.09 -5.93 3.22
CA THR A 128 3.01 -4.51 3.40
C THR A 128 2.35 -3.88 2.19
N VAL A 129 1.28 -3.14 2.42
CA VAL A 129 0.64 -2.34 1.40
C VAL A 129 1.31 -0.98 1.40
N MET A 130 2.01 -0.66 0.31
CA MET A 130 2.56 0.68 0.08
C MET A 130 1.57 1.49 -0.74
N ILE A 131 1.22 2.68 -0.26
CA ILE A 131 0.33 3.62 -0.96
C ILE A 131 0.91 5.03 -0.90
N ALA A 132 0.46 5.88 -1.81
CA ALA A 132 0.62 7.33 -1.70
C ALA A 132 -0.77 7.94 -1.63
N SER A 133 -1.28 8.17 -0.42
CA SER A 133 -2.64 8.70 -0.23
C SER A 133 -2.73 10.19 -0.53
N GLY A 134 -1.61 10.93 -0.37
CA GLY A 134 -1.60 12.40 -0.38
C GLY A 134 -2.37 13.04 0.78
N THR A 135 -2.75 12.25 1.80
CA THR A 135 -3.41 12.76 3.00
C THR A 135 -2.47 13.70 3.75
N ASN A 136 -3.00 14.77 4.33
CA ASN A 136 -2.23 15.63 5.24
C ASN A 136 -2.60 15.32 6.69
N TYR A 137 -1.86 14.38 7.27
CA TYR A 137 -2.03 13.97 8.65
C TYR A 137 -1.65 15.11 9.60
N THR A 138 -2.45 15.30 10.64
CA THR A 138 -2.14 16.19 11.77
C THR A 138 -2.19 15.40 13.07
N PRO A 139 -1.46 15.81 14.14
CA PRO A 139 -1.49 15.11 15.42
C PRO A 139 -2.90 14.84 15.96
N ASP A 140 -3.83 15.79 15.77
CA ASP A 140 -5.20 15.72 16.29
C ASP A 140 -6.10 14.75 15.50
N LEU A 141 -5.81 14.52 14.22
CA LEU A 141 -6.64 13.72 13.32
C LEU A 141 -6.01 12.40 12.87
N LEU A 142 -4.73 12.18 13.18
CA LEU A 142 -3.93 11.04 12.73
C LEU A 142 -4.67 9.71 12.90
N GLN A 143 -5.23 9.46 14.08
CA GLN A 143 -5.92 8.20 14.37
C GLN A 143 -7.17 7.99 13.50
N HIS A 144 -7.95 9.04 13.28
CA HIS A 144 -9.18 8.96 12.47
C HIS A 144 -8.86 8.79 10.98
N GLU A 145 -7.86 9.52 10.49
CA GLU A 145 -7.47 9.46 9.07
C GLU A 145 -6.82 8.12 8.72
N ILE A 146 -5.91 7.63 9.57
CA ILE A 146 -5.30 6.29 9.37
C ILE A 146 -6.37 5.20 9.41
N ALA A 147 -7.32 5.29 10.34
CA ALA A 147 -8.41 4.32 10.40
C ALA A 147 -9.23 4.30 9.11
N ARG A 148 -9.51 5.48 8.51
CA ARG A 148 -10.20 5.59 7.22
C ARG A 148 -9.38 5.02 6.07
N VAL A 149 -8.08 5.33 6.01
CA VAL A 149 -7.18 4.80 4.98
C VAL A 149 -7.08 3.28 5.09
N LEU A 150 -6.92 2.74 6.29
CA LEU A 150 -6.92 1.29 6.54
C LEU A 150 -8.25 0.66 6.16
N ALA A 151 -9.39 1.22 6.54
CA ALA A 151 -10.70 0.68 6.20
C ALA A 151 -10.95 0.66 4.68
N ASN A 152 -10.51 1.70 3.97
CA ASN A 152 -10.69 1.80 2.51
C ASN A 152 -9.74 0.86 1.73
N ARG A 153 -8.50 0.69 2.19
CA ARG A 153 -7.47 -0.09 1.47
C ARG A 153 -7.40 -1.55 1.91
N ARG A 154 -7.77 -1.83 3.16
CA ARG A 154 -7.70 -3.13 3.82
C ARG A 154 -8.97 -3.36 4.66
N PRO A 155 -10.12 -3.62 4.02
CA PRO A 155 -11.37 -3.90 4.72
C PRO A 155 -11.29 -5.17 5.61
N ASP A 156 -10.37 -6.08 5.28
CA ASP A 156 -9.99 -7.22 6.12
C ASP A 156 -9.43 -6.78 7.47
N LEU A 157 -8.59 -5.73 7.49
CA LEU A 157 -8.04 -5.18 8.73
C LEU A 157 -9.11 -4.43 9.55
N ALA A 158 -10.03 -3.72 8.91
CA ALA A 158 -11.16 -3.11 9.64
C ALA A 158 -12.01 -4.16 10.36
N SER A 159 -12.12 -5.36 9.80
CA SER A 159 -12.84 -6.48 10.43
C SER A 159 -12.03 -7.14 11.55
N ALA A 160 -10.70 -7.22 11.40
CA ALA A 160 -9.80 -7.80 12.39
C ALA A 160 -9.54 -6.86 13.59
N PHE A 161 -9.63 -5.55 13.39
CA PHE A 161 -9.34 -4.52 14.37
C PHE A 161 -10.58 -3.62 14.60
N PRO A 162 -11.41 -3.91 15.63
CA PRO A 162 -12.62 -3.13 15.91
C PRO A 162 -12.37 -1.63 16.13
N ALA A 163 -11.18 -1.27 16.63
CA ALA A 163 -10.74 0.12 16.77
C ALA A 163 -10.76 0.85 15.42
N VAL A 164 -10.25 0.22 14.37
CA VAL A 164 -10.20 0.80 13.01
C VAL A 164 -11.61 1.04 12.49
N ALA A 165 -12.52 0.07 12.60
CA ALA A 165 -13.90 0.25 12.17
C ALA A 165 -14.62 1.37 12.92
N LYS A 166 -14.43 1.46 14.24
CA LYS A 166 -15.02 2.49 15.10
C LYS A 166 -14.50 3.89 14.77
N LEU A 167 -13.19 4.05 14.64
CA LEU A 167 -12.54 5.33 14.30
C LEU A 167 -12.87 5.77 12.86
N ALA A 168 -12.92 4.84 11.91
CA ALA A 168 -13.24 5.15 10.52
C ALA A 168 -14.69 5.62 10.34
N SER A 169 -15.62 5.05 11.10
CA SER A 169 -17.04 5.42 11.09
C SER A 169 -17.37 6.62 11.98
N ALA A 170 -16.49 7.00 12.90
CA ALA A 170 -16.60 8.24 13.63
C ALA A 170 -16.37 9.43 12.69
N SER A 171 -17.31 10.38 12.68
CA SER A 171 -17.05 11.69 12.10
C SER A 171 -16.05 12.42 13.00
N PRO A 172 -14.94 12.98 12.46
CA PRO A 172 -14.08 13.87 13.23
C PRO A 172 -14.90 15.11 13.55
N SER A 173 -15.55 15.12 14.71
CA SER A 173 -16.18 16.32 15.24
C SER A 173 -15.06 17.32 15.43
N SER A 174 -15.03 18.35 14.58
CA SER A 174 -14.05 19.42 14.62
C SER A 174 -13.94 19.97 16.03
N ALA A 175 -12.88 19.60 16.76
CA ALA A 175 -12.42 20.35 17.91
C ALA A 175 -11.64 21.59 17.40
N SER A 176 -12.28 22.40 16.56
CA SER A 176 -11.84 23.77 16.34
C SER A 176 -12.45 24.59 17.45
N GLY A 177 -11.60 24.94 18.43
CA GLY A 177 -11.93 25.86 19.49
C GLY A 177 -12.63 27.11 18.97
N THR A 178 -13.74 27.44 19.63
CA THR A 178 -14.60 28.58 19.41
C THR A 178 -13.80 29.89 19.45
N ARG A 179 -13.32 30.38 18.30
CA ARG A 179 -13.00 31.80 18.14
C ARG A 179 -14.23 32.49 17.58
N ALA A 180 -14.95 33.18 18.47
CA ALA A 180 -16.11 33.98 18.15
C ALA A 180 -15.77 35.02 17.05
N GLN A 181 -16.13 34.71 15.80
CA GLN A 181 -16.31 35.73 14.78
C GLN A 181 -17.69 36.35 15.00
N ARG A 182 -17.64 37.56 15.55
CA ARG A 182 -18.74 38.50 15.70
C ARG A 182 -19.41 38.72 14.33
N SER A 183 -20.57 38.10 14.12
CA SER A 183 -21.44 38.36 12.99
C SER A 183 -22.02 39.77 13.08
N THR A 184 -21.41 40.74 12.39
CA THR A 184 -22.14 41.95 12.00
C THR A 184 -22.94 41.64 10.74
N SER A 185 -24.26 41.58 10.94
CA SER A 185 -25.30 41.60 9.93
C SER A 185 -25.03 42.70 8.89
N GLY A 186 -25.02 42.31 7.62
CA GLY A 186 -24.82 43.19 6.47
C GLY A 186 -25.18 42.43 5.21
N ASN A 187 -26.47 42.44 4.88
CA ASN A 187 -27.02 41.85 3.67
C ASN A 187 -26.37 42.50 2.44
N ASN A 188 -25.67 41.73 1.62
CA ASN A 188 -25.68 41.97 0.19
C ASN A 188 -25.33 40.69 -0.59
N SER A 189 -26.30 40.26 -1.37
CA SER A 189 -26.19 39.19 -2.34
C SER A 189 -25.37 39.66 -3.53
N THR A 190 -24.12 39.22 -3.61
CA THR A 190 -23.37 39.20 -4.87
C THR A 190 -22.74 37.83 -5.02
N SER A 191 -23.28 37.07 -5.97
CA SER A 191 -22.84 35.76 -6.43
C SER A 191 -21.40 35.85 -6.94
N SER A 192 -20.44 35.77 -6.03
CA SER A 192 -19.04 35.50 -6.36
C SER A 192 -18.86 34.00 -6.29
N SER A 193 -18.77 33.39 -7.46
CA SER A 193 -18.31 32.02 -7.64
C SER A 193 -16.90 31.93 -7.03
N ALA A 194 -16.82 31.54 -5.77
CA ALA A 194 -15.56 31.29 -5.09
C ALA A 194 -14.97 30.05 -5.77
N ALA A 195 -13.86 30.26 -6.47
CA ALA A 195 -13.03 29.19 -6.98
C ALA A 195 -12.81 28.18 -5.85
N GLN A 196 -13.24 26.94 -6.09
CA GLN A 196 -12.88 25.83 -5.23
C GLN A 196 -11.36 25.82 -5.08
N PRO A 197 -10.81 25.66 -3.87
CA PRO A 197 -9.38 25.48 -3.72
C PRO A 197 -9.00 24.24 -4.54
N VAL A 198 -8.17 24.46 -5.56
CA VAL A 198 -7.54 23.40 -6.33
C VAL A 198 -6.88 22.48 -5.31
N PRO A 199 -7.21 21.17 -5.26
CA PRO A 199 -6.48 20.26 -4.40
C PRO A 199 -5.01 20.36 -4.80
N ALA A 200 -4.16 20.76 -3.84
CA ALA A 200 -2.72 20.71 -4.01
C ALA A 200 -2.39 19.33 -4.56
N ALA A 201 -1.67 19.30 -5.68
CA ALA A 201 -1.30 18.06 -6.36
C ALA A 201 -0.81 17.06 -5.32
N ALA A 202 -1.48 15.91 -5.24
CA ALA A 202 -1.07 14.83 -4.36
C ALA A 202 0.42 14.55 -4.62
N PRO A 203 1.26 14.39 -3.58
CA PRO A 203 2.64 14.00 -3.77
C PRO A 203 2.68 12.78 -4.68
N THR A 204 3.20 13.00 -5.88
CA THR A 204 3.21 12.01 -6.95
C THR A 204 4.37 11.10 -6.66
N ALA A 205 4.08 9.85 -6.26
CA ALA A 205 5.05 8.81 -5.96
C ALA A 205 5.90 9.06 -4.69
N PRO A 206 6.45 8.00 -4.06
CA PRO A 206 7.25 8.14 -2.85
C PRO A 206 8.51 8.96 -3.15
N ALA A 207 8.51 10.23 -2.76
CA ALA A 207 9.70 11.05 -2.74
C ALA A 207 10.41 10.80 -1.40
N GLY A 208 11.64 10.30 -1.46
CA GLY A 208 12.49 10.08 -0.29
C GLY A 208 13.18 8.72 -0.26
N ARG A 209 14.14 8.55 0.64
CA ARG A 209 14.94 7.31 0.78
C ARG A 209 14.08 6.07 1.07
N LEU A 210 12.93 6.25 1.73
CA LEU A 210 12.00 5.19 2.10
C LEU A 210 11.09 4.70 0.96
N ALA A 211 11.18 5.33 -0.22
CA ALA A 211 10.53 4.86 -1.45
C ALA A 211 10.99 3.46 -1.88
N ASN A 212 12.25 3.13 -1.57
CA ASN A 212 12.82 1.84 -1.89
C ASN A 212 12.42 0.81 -0.82
N ALA A 213 11.84 -0.31 -1.26
CA ALA A 213 11.39 -1.38 -0.36
C ALA A 213 12.50 -1.93 0.56
N ALA A 214 13.76 -1.97 0.11
CA ALA A 214 14.89 -2.39 0.94
C ALA A 214 15.22 -1.35 2.02
N ASN A 215 15.18 -0.06 1.68
CA ASN A 215 15.39 1.02 2.64
C ASN A 215 14.24 1.11 3.64
N LEU A 216 13.00 0.93 3.19
CA LEU A 216 11.83 0.81 4.06
C LEU A 216 11.99 -0.39 5.00
N GLN A 217 12.40 -1.56 4.51
CA GLN A 217 12.59 -2.74 5.35
C GLN A 217 13.72 -2.53 6.38
N ALA A 218 14.82 -1.88 5.99
CA ALA A 218 15.89 -1.51 6.91
C ALA A 218 15.40 -0.55 8.00
N CYS A 219 14.64 0.48 7.60
CA CYS A 219 14.00 1.43 8.51
C CYS A 219 13.06 0.76 9.50
N VAL A 220 12.15 -0.08 9.00
CA VAL A 220 11.22 -0.87 9.81
C VAL A 220 11.97 -1.74 10.82
N THR A 221 13.04 -2.39 10.39
CA THR A 221 13.84 -3.26 11.26
C THR A 221 14.54 -2.47 12.36
N ALA A 222 15.02 -1.26 12.05
CA ALA A 222 15.61 -0.35 13.02
C ALA A 222 14.56 0.15 14.03
N LEU A 223 13.37 0.56 13.57
CA LEU A 223 12.29 1.06 14.41
C LEU A 223 11.69 -0.01 15.34
N ALA A 224 11.44 -1.20 14.80
CA ALA A 224 10.83 -2.30 15.55
C ALA A 224 11.85 -3.11 16.38
N GLY A 225 13.16 -2.83 16.22
CA GLY A 225 14.25 -3.61 16.82
C GLY A 225 14.35 -5.06 16.34
N ARG A 226 13.53 -5.47 15.37
CA ARG A 226 13.41 -6.83 14.84
C ARG A 226 12.77 -6.80 13.45
N PRO A 227 12.98 -7.83 12.61
CA PRO A 227 12.34 -7.89 11.30
C PRO A 227 10.82 -8.05 11.47
N VAL A 228 10.08 -6.99 11.19
CA VAL A 228 8.62 -6.99 11.06
C VAL A 228 8.23 -6.43 9.70
N SER A 229 7.00 -6.68 9.28
CA SER A 229 6.42 -6.08 8.09
C SER A 229 5.28 -5.17 8.51
N PRO A 230 5.28 -3.88 8.13
CA PRO A 230 4.13 -3.02 8.42
C PRO A 230 2.91 -3.55 7.68
N LEU A 231 1.73 -3.37 8.29
CA LEU A 231 0.45 -3.63 7.63
C LEU A 231 0.22 -2.64 6.49
N LEU A 232 0.64 -1.39 6.70
CA LEU A 232 0.49 -0.27 5.78
C LEU A 232 1.73 0.62 5.87
N ALA A 233 2.21 1.08 4.72
CA ALA A 233 3.11 2.22 4.61
C ALA A 233 2.48 3.24 3.63
N ASP A 234 2.27 4.46 4.10
CA ASP A 234 1.63 5.53 3.34
C ASP A 234 2.58 6.73 3.16
N PHE A 235 2.83 7.10 1.91
CA PHE A 235 3.59 8.27 1.52
C PHE A 235 2.64 9.47 1.42
N ALA A 236 2.76 10.39 2.36
CA ALA A 236 1.76 11.41 2.63
C ALA A 236 2.41 12.70 3.16
N LEU A 237 1.60 13.63 3.68
CA LEU A 237 2.06 14.79 4.42
C LEU A 237 1.75 14.60 5.91
N PHE A 238 2.62 15.10 6.78
CA PHE A 238 2.38 15.27 8.22
C PHE A 238 2.66 16.72 8.61
N ASP A 239 1.64 17.42 9.10
CA ASP A 239 1.66 18.87 9.33
C ASP A 239 2.17 19.66 8.10
N GLY A 240 1.72 19.25 6.91
CA GLY A 240 2.08 19.86 5.63
C GLY A 240 3.47 19.50 5.10
N ASN A 241 4.25 18.69 5.82
CA ASN A 241 5.59 18.26 5.39
C ASN A 241 5.57 16.81 4.86
N PRO A 242 6.32 16.46 3.82
CA PRO A 242 6.42 15.08 3.35
C PRO A 242 6.82 14.11 4.48
N ALA A 243 6.08 13.00 4.58
CA ALA A 243 6.28 11.99 5.60
C ALA A 243 5.86 10.59 5.12
N THR A 244 6.44 9.57 5.76
CA THR A 244 6.04 8.17 5.62
C THR A 244 5.35 7.73 6.91
N VAL A 245 4.08 7.33 6.80
CA VAL A 245 3.28 6.82 7.91
C VAL A 245 3.27 5.30 7.83
N MET A 246 3.71 4.63 8.89
CA MET A 246 3.78 3.18 8.98
C MET A 246 2.90 2.66 10.11
N VAL A 247 2.16 1.58 9.83
CA VAL A 247 1.26 0.96 10.79
C VAL A 247 1.71 -0.47 11.06
N PHE A 248 1.88 -0.80 12.33
CA PHE A 248 2.27 -2.13 12.81
C PHE A 248 1.23 -2.67 13.79
N VAL A 249 1.23 -3.99 13.93
CA VAL A 249 0.56 -4.65 15.07
C VAL A 249 1.48 -4.54 16.27
N ASP A 250 0.94 -4.15 17.42
CA ASP A 250 1.70 -4.10 18.67
C ASP A 250 2.22 -5.52 19.02
N PRO A 251 3.51 -5.66 19.39
CA PRO A 251 4.12 -6.94 19.77
C PRO A 251 3.41 -7.70 20.89
N ASP A 252 2.92 -6.96 21.86
CA ASP A 252 2.46 -7.42 23.17
C ASP A 252 0.93 -7.50 23.20
N ASP A 253 0.25 -6.67 22.40
CA ASP A 253 -1.19 -6.70 22.21
C ASP A 253 -1.59 -6.73 20.72
N PRO A 254 -1.90 -7.91 20.15
CA PRO A 254 -2.27 -8.02 18.74
C PRO A 254 -3.61 -7.35 18.40
N GLY A 255 -4.36 -6.84 19.38
CA GLY A 255 -5.57 -6.03 19.16
C GLY A 255 -5.28 -4.54 18.99
N VAL A 256 -4.02 -4.12 19.14
CA VAL A 256 -3.56 -2.73 19.09
C VAL A 256 -2.70 -2.50 17.86
N LEU A 257 -2.85 -1.33 17.25
CA LEU A 257 -1.98 -0.90 16.15
C LEU A 257 -1.11 0.27 16.59
N ASP A 258 0.19 0.16 16.36
CA ASP A 258 1.15 1.22 16.56
C ASP A 258 1.39 1.96 15.25
N VAL A 259 1.38 3.29 15.31
CA VAL A 259 1.57 4.20 14.18
C VAL A 259 2.86 4.98 14.38
N TYR A 260 3.71 4.93 13.37
CA TYR A 260 4.97 5.66 13.31
C TYR A 260 4.94 6.65 12.16
N VAL A 261 5.39 7.88 12.41
CA VAL A 261 5.52 8.91 11.38
C VAL A 261 6.99 9.31 11.26
N GLU A 262 7.54 9.10 10.07
CA GLU A 262 8.89 9.49 9.70
C GLU A 262 8.83 10.65 8.71
N ARG A 263 9.43 11.81 9.03
CA ARG A 263 9.52 12.93 8.08
C ARG A 263 10.55 12.63 6.98
N GLU A 264 10.37 13.21 5.81
CA GLU A 264 11.34 13.09 4.72
C GLU A 264 12.73 13.60 5.18
N GLY A 265 13.76 12.77 4.97
CA GLY A 265 15.12 13.04 5.42
C GLY A 265 15.47 12.45 6.79
N ALA A 266 14.51 11.86 7.52
CA ALA A 266 14.82 11.04 8.69
C ALA A 266 15.48 9.71 8.25
N ASP A 267 16.57 9.33 8.92
CA ASP A 267 17.34 8.13 8.61
C ASP A 267 16.92 6.91 9.47
N CYS A 268 15.70 6.92 10.02
CA CYS A 268 15.17 5.89 10.92
C CYS A 268 16.11 5.54 12.09
N SER A 269 16.93 6.51 12.47
CA SER A 269 18.08 6.35 13.36
C SER A 269 17.81 6.83 14.79
N GLN A 270 16.54 6.73 15.23
CA GLN A 270 16.00 6.91 16.60
C GLN A 270 15.12 8.15 16.84
N ASP A 271 14.99 9.07 15.87
CA ASP A 271 14.07 10.19 15.97
C ASP A 271 12.74 9.89 15.25
N VAL A 272 11.96 8.95 15.80
CA VAL A 272 10.54 8.84 15.41
C VAL A 272 9.91 10.19 15.68
N THR A 273 9.50 10.88 14.61
CA THR A 273 9.01 12.25 14.75
C THR A 273 7.68 12.27 15.51
N PHE A 274 6.87 11.22 15.36
CA PHE A 274 5.61 11.07 16.06
C PHE A 274 5.19 9.61 16.20
N PHE A 275 4.68 9.25 17.39
CA PHE A 275 4.14 7.94 17.70
C PHE A 275 2.70 8.06 18.20
N ALA A 276 1.80 7.25 17.66
CA ALA A 276 0.44 7.11 18.16
C ALA A 276 0.02 5.66 18.24
N ARG A 277 -0.93 5.39 19.13
CA ARG A 277 -1.50 4.07 19.30
C ARG A 277 -2.99 4.09 18.99
N LEU A 278 -3.43 3.22 18.10
CA LEU A 278 -4.83 3.01 17.76
C LEU A 278 -5.41 1.96 18.71
N THR A 279 -6.22 2.40 19.66
CA THR A 279 -6.95 1.53 20.60
C THR A 279 -8.46 1.71 20.42
N ALA A 280 -9.25 0.69 20.76
CA ALA A 280 -10.71 0.75 20.64
C ALA A 280 -11.38 1.67 21.70
N GLY A 281 -10.61 2.11 22.69
CA GLY A 281 -11.06 2.97 23.79
C GLY A 281 -10.10 4.14 23.97
N GLY A 282 -10.57 5.34 23.62
CA GLY A 282 -10.11 6.57 24.24
C GLY A 282 -10.73 6.74 25.61
#